data_AF-A0A0F7PLS2-F1
#
_entry.id   AF-A0A0F7PLS2-F1
#
_cell.length_a   1.000
_cell.length_b   1.000
_cell.length_c   1.000
_cell.angle_alpha   90.00
_cell.angle_beta   90.00
_cell.angle_gamma   90.00
#
_symmetry.space_group_name_H-M   'P 1'
#
loop_
_entity.id
_entity.type
_entity.pdbx_description
1 polymer ?
#
loop_
_entity_poly.entity_id
_entity_poly.type
_entity_poly.pdbx_seq_one_letter_code
_entity_poly.pdbx_strand_id
1 'polypeptide(L)'
;MRIRSFLVFVALFATASPSMAWDQVDIDRLNNREGCPDCDLAGANLSGMDLSSQDLSGANLSNADMTGVGLYNSNFSGANLFNANLRSANLTGTNFSGADLTGAIFTGVHELNIENLNLTNAKMCSTTWIDGTVDNTNC
;
A
#
# COMPACT_ATOMS: atom_id res chain seq x y z
N MET A 1 14.41 -10.69 30.75
CA MET A 1 13.73 -11.87 30.17
C MET A 1 12.31 -11.47 29.75
N ARG A 2 12.10 -11.21 28.46
CA ARG A 2 10.78 -11.23 27.81
C ARG A 2 10.96 -11.97 26.49
N ILE A 3 10.20 -13.04 26.32
CA ILE A 3 10.30 -13.92 25.15
C ILE A 3 9.44 -13.30 24.05
N ARG A 4 10.04 -12.82 22.96
CA ARG A 4 9.30 -12.54 21.72
C ARG A 4 9.15 -13.88 20.99
N SER A 5 7.90 -14.26 20.69
CA SER A 5 7.60 -15.56 20.08
C SER A 5 8.18 -15.66 18.68
N PHE A 6 9.07 -16.62 18.47
CA PHE A 6 9.39 -17.11 17.13
C PHE A 6 8.15 -17.79 16.53
N LEU A 7 7.63 -17.27 15.42
CA LEU A 7 6.84 -18.06 14.45
C LEU A 7 6.64 -17.30 13.11
N VAL A 8 7.73 -17.06 12.40
CA VAL A 8 7.71 -16.90 10.92
C VAL A 8 8.70 -17.93 10.36
N PHE A 9 8.25 -18.73 9.41
CA PHE A 9 9.04 -19.86 8.90
C PHE A 9 10.02 -19.41 7.82
N VAL A 10 11.32 -19.48 8.15
CA VAL A 10 12.47 -19.76 7.28
C VAL A 10 12.35 -19.33 5.80
N ALA A 11 12.90 -18.15 5.48
CA ALA A 11 13.75 -18.04 4.30
C ALA A 11 15.20 -18.35 4.75
N LEU A 12 15.84 -19.34 4.13
CA LEU A 12 17.13 -19.88 4.60
C LEU A 12 18.31 -19.09 3.99
N PHE A 13 19.11 -18.44 4.84
CA PHE A 13 20.43 -17.86 4.56
C PHE A 13 20.71 -17.42 3.10
N ALA A 14 20.12 -16.30 2.69
CA ALA A 14 20.74 -15.41 1.73
C ALA A 14 21.51 -14.31 2.48
N THR A 15 22.65 -13.88 1.95
CA THR A 15 23.27 -12.60 2.36
C THR A 15 22.28 -11.46 2.12
N ALA A 16 22.22 -10.47 3.02
CA ALA A 16 21.44 -9.25 2.80
C ALA A 16 21.83 -8.64 1.44
N SER A 17 20.92 -8.75 0.45
CA SER A 17 21.19 -8.39 -0.93
C SER A 17 21.17 -6.86 -1.07
N PRO A 18 22.29 -6.21 -1.45
CA PRO A 18 22.41 -4.75 -1.43
C PRO A 18 21.74 -4.10 -2.64
N SER A 19 20.42 -4.29 -2.78
CA SER A 19 19.60 -3.72 -3.85
C SER A 19 18.08 -3.76 -3.60
N MET A 20 17.60 -4.00 -2.37
CA MET A 20 16.20 -3.66 -2.05
C MET A 20 16.13 -2.14 -1.96
N ALA A 21 15.25 -1.51 -2.74
CA ALA A 21 15.26 -0.05 -2.94
C ALA A 21 14.55 0.73 -1.82
N TRP A 22 14.53 0.15 -0.62
CA TRP A 22 13.68 0.47 0.52
C TRP A 22 14.47 0.26 1.82
N ASP A 23 13.92 0.65 2.97
CA ASP A 23 14.44 0.20 4.28
C ASP A 23 13.64 -0.98 4.87
N GLN A 24 14.35 -2.00 5.35
CA GLN A 24 13.78 -3.08 6.16
C GLN A 24 13.17 -2.53 7.46
N VAL A 25 13.69 -1.41 7.99
CA VAL A 25 13.16 -0.73 9.18
C VAL A 25 11.69 -0.32 8.99
N ASP A 26 11.29 0.11 7.80
CA ASP A 26 9.91 0.55 7.55
C ASP A 26 8.95 -0.64 7.37
N ILE A 27 9.42 -1.75 6.77
CA ILE A 27 8.69 -3.03 6.80
C ILE A 27 8.52 -3.53 8.24
N ASP A 28 9.54 -3.39 9.09
CA ASP A 28 9.45 -3.75 10.51
C ASP A 28 8.46 -2.84 11.26
N ARG A 29 8.39 -1.54 10.94
CA ARG A 29 7.38 -0.60 11.51
C ARG A 29 5.95 -1.01 11.14
N LEU A 30 5.68 -1.40 9.89
CA LEU A 30 4.38 -1.93 9.48
C LEU A 30 4.00 -3.21 10.24
N ASN A 31 4.96 -4.12 10.41
CA ASN A 31 4.75 -5.39 11.11
C ASN A 31 4.50 -5.20 12.63
N ASN A 32 5.15 -4.21 13.26
CA ASN A 32 4.88 -3.83 14.65
C ASN A 32 3.63 -2.92 14.79
N ARG A 33 3.02 -2.48 13.68
CA ARG A 33 1.93 -1.49 13.60
C ARG A 33 2.24 -0.17 14.32
N GLU A 34 3.47 0.29 14.19
CA GLU A 34 3.95 1.54 14.82
C GLU A 34 3.57 2.80 14.03
N GLY A 35 2.99 2.63 12.84
CA GLY A 35 2.72 3.72 11.89
C GLY A 35 3.93 3.98 10.99
N CYS A 36 3.65 4.19 9.71
CA CYS A 36 4.64 4.43 8.68
C CYS A 36 4.42 5.72 7.86
N PRO A 37 4.20 6.88 8.52
CA PRO A 37 4.25 8.15 7.81
C PRO A 37 5.66 8.38 7.25
N ASP A 38 5.71 8.97 6.04
CA ASP A 38 6.90 9.29 5.25
C ASP A 38 7.86 8.11 4.98
N CYS A 39 7.41 6.86 5.14
CA CYS A 39 8.23 5.67 4.92
C CYS A 39 8.58 5.40 3.46
N ASP A 40 9.74 4.81 3.21
CA ASP A 40 10.18 4.38 1.87
C ASP A 40 9.82 2.91 1.65
N LEU A 41 8.52 2.65 1.50
CA LEU A 41 7.89 1.34 1.34
C LEU A 41 7.78 0.93 -0.13
N ALA A 42 8.90 1.19 -0.86
CA ALA A 42 10.10 0.97 -3.48
C ALA A 42 10.17 -0.36 -4.41
N GLY A 43 9.08 -0.71 -5.12
CA GLY A 43 8.82 -2.09 -5.57
C GLY A 43 8.53 -3.12 -4.45
N ALA A 44 7.71 -2.79 -3.43
CA ALA A 44 7.49 -3.62 -2.23
C ALA A 44 6.51 -4.74 -2.49
N ASN A 45 6.75 -5.91 -1.89
CA ASN A 45 5.72 -6.92 -1.77
C ASN A 45 4.98 -6.75 -0.43
N LEU A 46 3.84 -6.08 -0.47
CA LEU A 46 2.87 -5.93 0.63
C LEU A 46 1.61 -6.78 0.37
N SER A 47 1.67 -7.72 -0.58
CA SER A 47 0.50 -8.51 -1.01
C SER A 47 -0.07 -9.34 0.15
N GLY A 48 -1.40 -9.32 0.28
CA GLY A 48 -2.13 -9.99 1.36
C GLY A 48 -1.86 -9.46 2.79
N MET A 49 -1.09 -8.39 2.98
CA MET A 49 -0.86 -7.82 4.32
C MET A 49 -2.13 -7.14 4.87
N ASP A 50 -2.25 -7.11 6.20
CA ASP A 50 -3.26 -6.30 6.88
C ASP A 50 -2.66 -4.99 7.39
N LEU A 51 -2.92 -3.91 6.65
CA LEU A 51 -2.57 -2.53 6.96
C LEU A 51 -3.79 -1.73 7.48
N SER A 52 -4.87 -2.42 7.88
CA SER A 52 -6.08 -1.76 8.40
C SER A 52 -5.76 -0.90 9.63
N SER A 53 -6.34 0.30 9.65
CA SER A 53 -6.12 1.36 10.63
C SER A 53 -4.67 1.84 10.79
N GLN A 54 -3.76 1.53 9.85
CA GLN A 54 -2.40 2.09 9.86
C GLN A 54 -2.36 3.48 9.20
N ASP A 55 -1.40 4.30 9.64
CA ASP A 55 -1.06 5.59 9.01
C ASP A 55 0.19 5.42 8.14
N LEU A 56 0.03 5.66 6.84
CA LEU A 56 1.04 5.67 5.78
C LEU A 56 0.96 7.01 5.01
N SER A 57 0.58 8.10 5.68
CA SER A 57 0.59 9.44 5.09
C SER A 57 1.99 9.82 4.58
N GLY A 58 2.05 10.44 3.39
CA GLY A 58 3.32 10.82 2.73
C GLY A 58 4.20 9.65 2.26
N ALA A 59 3.88 8.40 2.60
CA ALA A 59 4.74 7.25 2.31
C ALA A 59 4.95 7.03 0.80
N ASN A 60 6.15 6.59 0.44
CA ASN A 60 6.50 6.19 -0.91
C ASN A 60 6.16 4.70 -1.10
N LEU A 61 5.20 4.41 -1.95
CA LEU A 61 4.66 3.09 -2.31
C LEU A 61 4.68 2.90 -3.84
N SER A 62 5.47 3.70 -4.55
CA SER A 62 5.61 3.62 -5.99
C SER A 62 6.08 2.23 -6.45
N ASN A 63 5.38 1.68 -7.44
CA ASN A 63 5.54 0.34 -8.00
C ASN A 63 5.35 -0.81 -6.97
N ALA A 64 4.75 -0.55 -5.80
CA ALA A 64 4.48 -1.60 -4.81
C ALA A 64 3.42 -2.60 -5.30
N ASP A 65 3.64 -3.89 -5.04
CA ASP A 65 2.63 -4.92 -5.11
C ASP A 65 1.85 -5.00 -3.81
N MET A 66 0.61 -4.52 -3.87
CA MET A 66 -0.35 -4.46 -2.77
C MET A 66 -1.55 -5.38 -3.07
N THR A 67 -1.38 -6.41 -3.91
CA THR A 67 -2.47 -7.33 -4.30
C THR A 67 -3.11 -7.97 -3.07
N GLY A 68 -4.43 -7.84 -2.92
CA GLY A 68 -5.18 -8.44 -1.82
C GLY A 68 -4.93 -7.81 -0.44
N VAL A 69 -4.28 -6.65 -0.36
CA VAL A 69 -3.99 -5.96 0.91
C VAL A 69 -5.29 -5.48 1.60
N GLY A 70 -5.33 -5.53 2.94
CA GLY A 70 -6.39 -4.92 3.73
C GLY A 70 -6.02 -3.50 4.17
N LEU A 71 -6.75 -2.48 3.70
CA LEU A 71 -6.53 -1.06 4.01
C LEU A 71 -7.68 -0.43 4.84
N TYR A 72 -8.53 -1.24 5.49
CA TYR A 72 -9.75 -0.76 6.16
C TYR A 72 -9.47 0.39 7.14
N ASN A 73 -10.11 1.55 6.96
CA ASN A 73 -9.91 2.79 7.73
C ASN A 73 -8.44 3.26 7.86
N SER A 74 -7.58 2.93 6.90
CA SER A 74 -6.17 3.38 6.88
C SER A 74 -6.00 4.78 6.26
N ASN A 75 -4.87 5.42 6.55
CA ASN A 75 -4.53 6.73 6.02
C ASN A 75 -3.34 6.66 5.05
N PHE A 76 -3.53 7.11 3.81
CA PHE A 76 -2.52 7.21 2.75
C PHE A 76 -2.51 8.65 2.17
N SER A 77 -2.88 9.65 2.98
CA SER A 77 -2.96 11.05 2.53
C SER A 77 -1.62 11.57 2.02
N GLY A 78 -1.58 12.08 0.79
CA GLY A 78 -0.35 12.57 0.16
C GLY A 78 0.69 11.51 -0.19
N ALA A 79 0.38 10.21 -0.04
CA ALA A 79 1.30 9.13 -0.37
C ALA A 79 1.54 9.02 -1.89
N ASN A 80 2.70 8.50 -2.28
CA ASN A 80 3.06 8.24 -3.67
C ASN A 80 2.79 6.76 -4.00
N LEU A 81 1.73 6.48 -4.74
CA LEU A 81 1.35 5.13 -5.20
C LEU A 81 1.50 4.99 -6.73
N PHE A 82 2.42 5.74 -7.35
CA PHE A 82 2.69 5.68 -8.78
C PHE A 82 2.94 4.23 -9.25
N ASN A 83 2.16 3.72 -10.21
CA ASN A 83 2.16 2.32 -10.68
C ASN A 83 1.92 1.24 -9.58
N ALA A 84 1.33 1.57 -8.42
CA ALA A 84 1.05 0.58 -7.39
C ALA A 84 -0.08 -0.39 -7.80
N ASN A 85 0.09 -1.67 -7.45
CA ASN A 85 -0.83 -2.75 -7.81
C ASN A 85 -1.74 -3.09 -6.62
N LEU A 86 -2.91 -2.45 -6.53
CA LEU A 86 -3.91 -2.60 -5.47
C LEU A 86 -5.06 -3.56 -5.85
N ARG A 87 -4.78 -4.52 -6.74
CA ARG A 87 -5.78 -5.49 -7.21
C ARG A 87 -6.39 -6.29 -6.05
N SER A 88 -7.71 -6.43 -6.05
CA SER A 88 -8.47 -7.14 -5.00
C SER A 88 -8.21 -6.72 -3.55
N ALA A 89 -7.69 -5.51 -3.34
CA ALA A 89 -7.57 -4.92 -2.01
C ALA A 89 -8.95 -4.68 -1.35
N ASN A 90 -8.93 -4.45 -0.03
CA ASN A 90 -10.05 -3.84 0.68
C ASN A 90 -9.72 -2.37 0.99
N LEU A 91 -10.44 -1.42 0.40
CA LEU A 91 -10.20 0.02 0.51
C LEU A 91 -11.26 0.74 1.34
N THR A 92 -12.19 0.04 2.00
CA THR A 92 -13.30 0.66 2.75
C THR A 92 -12.78 1.64 3.81
N GLY A 93 -13.20 2.91 3.72
CA GLY A 93 -12.75 3.98 4.60
C GLY A 93 -11.29 4.43 4.43
N THR A 94 -10.59 3.99 3.37
CA THR A 94 -9.20 4.40 3.11
C THR A 94 -9.14 5.86 2.68
N ASN A 95 -8.15 6.59 3.19
CA ASN A 95 -7.92 7.98 2.83
C ASN A 95 -6.74 8.15 1.86
N PHE A 96 -7.01 8.28 0.56
CA PHE A 96 -6.03 8.64 -0.48
C PHE A 96 -6.05 10.15 -0.82
N SER A 97 -6.53 11.01 0.08
CA SER A 97 -6.62 12.46 -0.20
C SER A 97 -5.26 13.06 -0.58
N GLY A 98 -5.17 13.67 -1.76
CA GLY A 98 -3.92 14.25 -2.27
C GLY A 98 -2.83 13.25 -2.68
N ALA A 99 -3.13 11.94 -2.68
CA ALA A 99 -2.18 10.91 -3.08
C ALA A 99 -1.94 10.92 -4.60
N ASP A 100 -0.78 10.40 -5.03
CA ASP A 100 -0.49 10.17 -6.45
C ASP A 100 -0.78 8.71 -6.81
N LEU A 101 -1.95 8.45 -7.39
CA LEU A 101 -2.39 7.12 -7.87
C LEU A 101 -2.08 6.92 -9.37
N THR A 102 -1.24 7.77 -9.98
CA THR A 102 -0.94 7.72 -11.42
C THR A 102 -0.45 6.33 -11.84
N GLY A 103 -1.14 5.69 -12.79
CA GLY A 103 -0.85 4.32 -13.24
C GLY A 103 -1.20 3.20 -12.26
N ALA A 104 -1.76 3.49 -11.09
CA ALA A 104 -2.18 2.47 -10.12
C ALA A 104 -3.31 1.58 -10.65
N ILE A 105 -3.42 0.35 -10.13
CA ILE A 105 -4.36 -0.66 -10.64
C ILE A 105 -5.23 -1.22 -9.51
N PHE A 106 -6.54 -1.06 -9.66
CA PHE A 106 -7.57 -1.45 -8.68
C PHE A 106 -8.51 -2.57 -9.15
N THR A 107 -8.23 -3.20 -10.30
CA THR A 107 -9.08 -4.27 -10.85
C THR A 107 -9.31 -5.40 -9.85
N GLY A 108 -10.56 -5.89 -9.78
CA GLY A 108 -10.93 -6.97 -8.86
C GLY A 108 -11.10 -6.57 -7.39
N VAL A 109 -10.97 -5.28 -7.04
CA VAL A 109 -11.56 -4.71 -5.81
C VAL A 109 -13.08 -4.76 -5.95
N HIS A 110 -13.80 -5.24 -4.94
CA HIS A 110 -15.26 -5.32 -4.95
C HIS A 110 -15.91 -3.95 -4.69
N GLU A 111 -17.14 -3.72 -5.17
CA GLU A 111 -17.85 -2.44 -4.97
C GLU A 111 -18.05 -2.08 -3.48
N LEU A 112 -18.29 -3.08 -2.63
CA LEU A 112 -18.39 -2.89 -1.17
C LEU A 112 -17.04 -2.49 -0.52
N ASN A 113 -15.92 -2.84 -1.17
CA ASN A 113 -14.56 -2.53 -0.71
C ASN A 113 -14.14 -1.08 -1.03
N ILE A 114 -15.03 -0.23 -1.57
CA ILE A 114 -14.76 1.22 -1.79
C ILE A 114 -15.73 2.15 -1.04
N GLU A 115 -16.55 1.62 -0.13
CA GLU A 115 -17.40 2.43 0.74
C GLU A 115 -16.55 3.43 1.56
N ASN A 116 -16.92 4.71 1.53
CA ASN A 116 -16.21 5.81 2.20
C ASN A 116 -14.74 6.02 1.77
N LEU A 117 -14.33 5.52 0.60
CA LEU A 117 -13.02 5.78 0.01
C LEU A 117 -12.85 7.28 -0.32
N ASN A 118 -11.85 7.94 0.25
CA ASN A 118 -11.59 9.36 0.00
C ASN A 118 -10.49 9.56 -1.04
N LEU A 119 -10.85 10.16 -2.18
CA LEU A 119 -9.97 10.47 -3.32
C LEU A 119 -9.83 11.99 -3.56
N THR A 120 -10.20 12.82 -2.58
CA THR A 120 -10.19 14.28 -2.71
C THR A 120 -8.79 14.78 -3.09
N ASN A 121 -8.67 15.45 -4.25
CA ASN A 121 -7.42 15.93 -4.84
C ASN A 121 -6.37 14.85 -5.16
N ALA A 122 -6.74 13.57 -5.22
CA ALA A 122 -5.83 12.52 -5.70
C ALA A 122 -5.57 12.67 -7.21
N LYS A 123 -4.33 12.44 -7.65
CA LYS A 123 -4.04 12.28 -9.09
C LYS A 123 -4.34 10.85 -9.50
N MET A 124 -4.99 10.68 -10.66
CA MET A 124 -5.44 9.37 -11.16
C MET A 124 -5.14 9.17 -12.65
N CYS A 125 -4.13 9.88 -13.16
CA CYS A 125 -3.71 9.81 -14.56
C CYS A 125 -3.26 8.39 -14.93
N SER A 126 -3.88 7.79 -15.95
CA SER A 126 -3.70 6.39 -16.36
C SER A 126 -4.01 5.33 -15.28
N THR A 127 -4.73 5.67 -14.21
CA THR A 127 -5.19 4.70 -13.20
C THR A 127 -6.22 3.74 -13.79
N THR A 128 -6.06 2.43 -13.56
CA THR A 128 -7.03 1.41 -13.98
C THR A 128 -8.00 1.08 -12.84
N TRP A 129 -9.29 1.34 -13.03
CA TRP A 129 -10.31 1.25 -11.98
C TRP A 129 -10.85 -0.16 -11.74
N ILE A 130 -11.80 -0.30 -10.81
CA ILE A 130 -12.34 -1.60 -10.36
C ILE A 130 -13.03 -2.38 -11.49
N ASP A 131 -13.67 -1.66 -12.42
CA ASP A 131 -14.38 -2.17 -13.60
C ASP A 131 -13.46 -2.38 -14.83
N GLY A 132 -12.17 -2.02 -14.72
CA GLY A 132 -11.20 -2.07 -15.81
C GLY A 132 -11.19 -0.84 -16.72
N THR A 133 -11.95 0.21 -16.43
CA THR A 133 -11.79 1.52 -17.11
C THR A 133 -10.45 2.16 -16.75
N VAL A 134 -9.98 3.10 -17.58
CA VAL A 134 -8.73 3.84 -17.32
C VAL A 134 -9.02 5.34 -17.29
N ASP A 135 -8.83 5.96 -16.13
CA ASP A 135 -8.88 7.43 -15.99
C ASP A 135 -7.66 8.04 -16.70
N ASN A 136 -7.89 9.06 -17.53
CA ASN A 136 -6.85 9.85 -18.17
C ASN A 136 -7.21 11.35 -18.13
N THR A 137 -7.91 11.76 -17.06
CA THR A 137 -8.49 13.09 -16.88
C THR A 137 -8.02 13.80 -15.61
N ASN A 138 -7.79 13.06 -14.50
CA ASN A 138 -7.18 13.61 -13.28
C ASN A 138 -5.63 13.52 -13.34
N CYS A 139 -5.02 14.40 -14.12
CA CYS A 139 -3.57 14.54 -14.28
C CYS A 139 -3.10 15.89 -13.70
#